data_AF-A0A183J5K2-F1
#
_entry.id   AF-A0A183J5K2-F1
#
_cell.length_a   1.000
_cell.length_b   1.000
_cell.length_c   1.000
_cell.angle_alpha   90.00
_cell.angle_beta   90.00
_cell.angle_gamma   90.00
#
_symmetry.space_group_name_H-M   'P 1'
#
loop_
_entity.id
_entity.type
_entity.pdbx_description
1 polymer ?
#
loop_
_entity_poly.entity_id
_entity_poly.type
_entity_poly.pdbx_seq_one_letter_code
_entity_poly.pdbx_strand_id
1 'polypeptide(L)'
;MEMTVALPEDYPLSLPEVLINRQLGASKEKWRQWMKNLVVFITHQNGSVLDAILMWKLSFEKHIQGVEACSICMMTIHGSNYRLPSVGCKRCRKKFHGECLRKWFSTSNKTECPLCRHTF
;
A
#
# COMPACT_ATOMS: atom_id res chain seq x y z
N MET A 1 -19.81 4.33 7.63
CA MET A 1 -18.73 3.33 7.53
C MET A 1 -17.90 3.49 8.77
N GLU A 2 -17.69 2.40 9.49
CA GLU A 2 -16.98 2.38 10.76
C GLU A 2 -15.83 1.37 10.63
N MET A 3 -14.64 1.79 11.06
CA MET A 3 -13.45 0.96 11.10
C MET A 3 -12.99 0.87 12.55
N THR A 4 -12.80 -0.35 13.03
CA THR A 4 -12.30 -0.64 14.37
C THR A 4 -10.92 -1.25 14.24
N VAL A 5 -9.93 -0.65 14.90
CA VAL A 5 -8.59 -1.22 15.04
C VAL A 5 -8.43 -1.66 16.48
N ALA A 6 -8.38 -2.97 16.72
CA ALA A 6 -8.19 -3.55 18.04
C ALA A 6 -6.73 -3.97 18.21
N LEU A 7 -6.06 -3.43 19.22
CA LEU A 7 -4.74 -3.89 19.63
C LEU A 7 -4.93 -4.99 20.69
N PRO A 8 -4.29 -6.17 20.54
CA PRO A 8 -4.36 -7.21 21.56
C PRO A 8 -3.57 -6.82 22.81
N GLU A 9 -3.88 -7.45 23.95
CA GLU A 9 -3.23 -7.15 25.24
C GLU A 9 -1.71 -7.41 25.23
N ASP A 10 -1.26 -8.38 24.43
CA ASP A 10 0.14 -8.78 24.27
C ASP A 10 0.84 -8.08 23.09
N TYR A 11 0.24 -7.03 22.51
CA TYR A 11 0.88 -6.25 21.46
C TYR A 11 2.25 -5.71 21.95
N PRO A 12 3.36 -5.87 21.18
CA PRO A 12 3.42 -6.16 19.75
C PRO A 12 3.62 -7.65 19.35
N LEU A 13 3.43 -8.61 20.26
CA LEU A 13 3.61 -10.04 19.95
C LEU A 13 2.52 -10.56 19.02
N SER A 14 1.25 -10.29 19.34
CA SER A 14 0.11 -10.57 18.47
C SER A 14 -0.21 -9.38 17.56
N LEU A 15 -0.75 -9.68 16.38
CA LEU A 15 -1.07 -8.68 15.37
C LEU A 15 -2.38 -7.94 15.71
N PRO A 16 -2.50 -6.65 15.36
CA PRO A 16 -3.74 -5.92 15.50
C PRO A 16 -4.83 -6.46 14.55
N GLU A 17 -6.08 -6.42 15.00
CA GLU A 17 -7.24 -6.77 14.20
C GLU A 17 -7.87 -5.50 13.62
N VAL A 18 -8.23 -5.54 12.33
CA VAL A 18 -8.90 -4.43 11.64
C VAL A 18 -10.25 -4.90 11.11
N LEU A 19 -11.32 -4.38 11.70
CA LEU A 19 -12.70 -4.69 11.34
C LEU A 19 -13.34 -3.52 10.59
N ILE A 20 -14.17 -3.82 9.59
CA ILE A 20 -14.99 -2.81 8.93
C ILE A 20 -16.42 -3.33 8.77
N ASN A 21 -17.40 -2.51 9.17
CA ASN A 21 -18.81 -2.91 9.16
C ASN A 21 -19.48 -2.77 7.79
N ARG A 22 -18.94 -1.93 6.90
CA ARG A 22 -19.53 -1.65 5.59
C ARG A 22 -18.47 -1.32 4.55
N GLN A 23 -18.48 -2.06 3.45
CA GLN A 23 -17.57 -1.90 2.32
C GLN A 23 -18.31 -1.25 1.14
N LEU A 24 -17.78 -0.15 0.61
CA LEU A 24 -18.36 0.61 -0.51
C LEU A 24 -17.27 1.01 -1.51
N GLY A 25 -17.64 1.22 -2.77
CA GLY A 25 -16.77 1.86 -3.78
C GLY A 25 -15.52 1.07 -4.22
N ALA A 26 -15.32 -0.17 -3.73
CA ALA A 26 -14.21 -1.04 -4.11
C ALA A 26 -14.61 -2.52 -3.96
N SER A 27 -13.89 -3.42 -4.63
CA SER A 27 -14.12 -4.86 -4.53
C SER A 27 -13.72 -5.42 -3.15
N LYS A 28 -14.30 -6.56 -2.76
CA LYS A 28 -13.93 -7.26 -1.51
C LYS A 28 -12.42 -7.55 -1.43
N GLU A 29 -11.80 -7.88 -2.55
CA GLU A 29 -10.36 -8.13 -2.62
C GLU A 29 -9.54 -6.88 -2.31
N LYS A 30 -9.99 -5.72 -2.82
CA LYS A 30 -9.32 -4.44 -2.54
C LYS A 30 -9.42 -4.05 -1.08
N TRP A 31 -10.58 -4.28 -0.46
CA TRP A 31 -10.78 -4.10 0.98
C TRP A 31 -9.87 -4.99 1.81
N ARG A 32 -9.79 -6.28 1.47
CA ARG A 32 -8.87 -7.23 2.11
C ARG A 32 -7.42 -6.77 2.01
N GLN A 33 -7.01 -6.31 0.82
CA GLN A 33 -5.67 -5.75 0.61
C GLN A 33 -5.41 -4.53 1.49
N TRP A 34 -6.36 -3.59 1.58
CA TRP A 34 -6.22 -2.39 2.40
C TRP A 34 -6.13 -2.69 3.90
N MET A 35 -6.94 -3.62 4.40
CA MET A 35 -6.87 -4.09 5.79
C MET A 35 -5.50 -4.71 6.09
N LYS A 36 -5.00 -5.56 5.18
CA LYS A 36 -3.66 -6.14 5.31
C LYS A 36 -2.57 -5.06 5.35
N ASN A 37 -2.66 -4.07 4.48
CA ASN A 37 -1.69 -2.97 4.45
C ASN A 37 -1.72 -2.13 5.73
N LEU A 38 -2.90 -1.90 6.32
CA LEU A 38 -3.05 -1.24 7.62
C LEU A 38 -2.34 -2.01 8.72
N VAL A 39 -2.59 -3.32 8.83
CA VAL A 39 -1.91 -4.19 9.81
C VAL A 39 -0.40 -4.12 9.64
N VAL A 40 0.11 -4.30 8.42
CA VAL A 40 1.55 -4.25 8.12
C VAL A 40 2.16 -2.89 8.48
N PHE A 41 1.44 -1.80 8.26
CA PHE A 41 1.95 -0.47 8.60
C PHE A 41 2.07 -0.29 10.11
N ILE A 42 1.03 -0.67 10.86
CA ILE A 42 1.01 -0.59 12.33
C ILE A 42 2.09 -1.48 12.96
N THR A 43 2.36 -2.64 12.38
CA THR A 43 3.30 -3.61 12.98
C THR A 43 4.75 -3.40 12.57
N HIS A 44 5.02 -2.93 11.35
CA HIS A 44 6.38 -2.96 10.79
C HIS A 44 6.94 -1.61 10.34
N GLN A 45 6.14 -0.55 10.31
CA GLN A 45 6.60 0.75 9.82
C GLN A 45 6.73 1.81 10.91
N ASN A 46 6.68 1.39 12.19
CA ASN A 46 6.76 2.27 13.37
C ASN A 46 5.80 3.47 13.30
N GLY A 47 4.72 3.34 12.53
CA GLY A 47 3.73 4.40 12.35
C GLY A 47 2.68 4.33 13.45
N SER A 48 2.08 5.48 13.78
CA SER A 48 0.96 5.48 14.71
C SER A 48 -0.28 4.84 14.08
N VAL A 49 -1.20 4.35 14.92
CA VAL A 49 -2.52 3.90 14.45
C VAL A 49 -3.23 5.00 13.67
N LEU A 50 -3.08 6.26 14.09
CA LEU A 50 -3.65 7.43 13.40
C LEU A 50 -3.08 7.57 11.98
N ASP A 51 -1.77 7.49 11.81
CA ASP A 51 -1.12 7.57 10.49
C ASP A 51 -1.61 6.44 9.56
N ALA A 52 -1.77 5.23 10.12
CA ALA A 52 -2.32 4.10 9.39
C ALA A 52 -3.72 4.43 8.82
N ILE A 53 -4.62 4.92 9.68
CA ILE A 53 -6.00 5.29 9.31
C ILE A 53 -6.00 6.42 8.28
N LEU A 54 -5.16 7.45 8.45
CA LEU A 54 -5.03 8.56 7.50
C LEU A 54 -4.54 8.08 6.13
N MET A 55 -3.54 7.19 6.09
CA MET A 55 -3.06 6.60 4.84
C MET A 55 -4.11 5.72 4.17
N TRP A 56 -4.89 4.97 4.94
CA TRP A 56 -6.01 4.19 4.42
C TRP A 56 -7.05 5.10 3.77
N LYS A 57 -7.46 6.18 4.46
CA LYS A 57 -8.40 7.18 3.93
C LYS A 57 -7.90 7.77 2.62
N LEU A 58 -6.65 8.23 2.58
CA LEU A 58 -6.04 8.79 1.37
C LEU A 58 -5.97 7.76 0.24
N SER A 59 -5.66 6.50 0.55
CA SER A 59 -5.63 5.43 -0.44
C SER A 59 -7.00 5.15 -1.04
N PHE A 60 -8.07 5.25 -0.23
CA PHE A 60 -9.45 5.13 -0.67
C PHE A 60 -9.85 6.29 -1.60
N GLU A 61 -9.60 7.53 -1.19
CA GLU A 61 -9.88 8.72 -2.01
C GLU A 61 -9.16 8.67 -3.36
N LYS A 62 -7.89 8.27 -3.37
CA LYS A 62 -7.11 8.12 -4.60
C LYS A 62 -7.59 6.98 -5.49
N HIS A 63 -8.12 5.91 -4.90
CA HIS A 63 -8.73 4.83 -5.67
C HIS A 63 -9.99 5.30 -6.41
N ILE A 64 -10.84 6.11 -5.76
CA ILE A 64 -12.01 6.73 -6.41
C ILE A 64 -11.57 7.64 -7.58
N GLN A 65 -10.43 8.32 -7.44
CA GLN A 65 -9.81 9.12 -8.51
C GLN A 65 -9.12 8.28 -9.61
N GLY A 66 -9.24 6.95 -9.57
CA GLY A 66 -8.66 6.04 -10.57
C GLY A 66 -7.16 5.81 -10.43
N VAL A 67 -6.54 6.19 -9.31
CA VAL A 67 -5.12 5.93 -9.08
C VAL A 67 -4.90 4.48 -8.68
N GLU A 68 -4.10 3.77 -9.46
CA GLU A 68 -3.69 2.40 -9.16
C GLU A 68 -2.60 2.35 -8.07
N ALA A 69 -2.59 1.29 -7.28
CA ALA A 69 -1.54 1.03 -6.29
C ALA A 69 -0.22 0.62 -6.97
N CYS A 70 0.92 0.90 -6.32
CA CYS A 70 2.20 0.42 -6.79
C CYS A 70 2.24 -1.11 -6.75
N SER A 71 2.62 -1.74 -7.87
CA SER A 71 2.68 -3.21 -7.96
C SER A 71 3.89 -3.85 -7.27
N ILE A 72 4.77 -3.07 -6.63
CA ILE A 72 5.88 -3.61 -5.82
C ILE A 72 5.47 -3.70 -4.36
N CYS A 73 5.07 -2.58 -3.74
CA CYS A 73 4.69 -2.55 -2.32
C CYS A 73 3.20 -2.77 -2.07
N MET A 74 2.38 -2.83 -3.13
CA MET A 74 0.93 -3.02 -3.05
C MET A 74 0.18 -1.91 -2.30
N MET A 75 0.80 -0.73 -2.16
CA MET A 75 0.20 0.46 -1.53
C MET A 75 -0.07 1.57 -2.57
N THR A 76 -1.13 2.35 -2.37
CA THR A 76 -1.38 3.57 -3.17
C THR A 76 -0.50 4.71 -2.69
N ILE A 77 -0.47 4.95 -1.39
CA ILE A 77 0.42 5.91 -0.74
C ILE A 77 1.63 5.15 -0.19
N HIS A 78 2.85 5.60 -0.48
CA HIS A 78 4.05 4.97 0.07
C HIS A 78 4.16 5.25 1.57
N GLY A 79 4.43 4.22 2.39
CA GLY A 79 4.35 4.32 3.84
C GLY A 79 5.37 5.24 4.51
N SER A 80 6.54 5.47 3.92
CA SER A 80 7.58 6.33 4.52
C SER A 80 7.58 7.78 4.04
N ASN A 81 7.08 8.05 2.83
CA ASN A 81 7.27 9.33 2.15
C ASN A 81 5.98 9.92 1.58
N TYR A 82 4.86 9.23 1.79
CA TYR A 82 3.51 9.64 1.40
C TYR A 82 3.32 9.96 -0.09
N ARG A 83 4.21 9.46 -0.97
CA ARG A 83 4.12 9.69 -2.42
C ARG A 83 3.20 8.68 -3.10
N LEU A 84 2.65 9.10 -4.24
CA LEU A 84 1.89 8.25 -5.17
C LEU A 84 2.83 7.53 -6.15
N PRO A 85 2.36 6.45 -6.80
CA PRO A 85 3.12 5.78 -7.85
C PRO A 85 3.13 6.69 -9.08
N SER A 86 4.28 7.31 -9.35
CA SER A 86 4.44 8.29 -10.43
C SER A 86 5.35 7.78 -11.56
N VAL A 87 6.21 6.80 -11.29
CA VAL A 87 7.17 6.29 -12.28
C VAL A 87 6.53 5.18 -13.10
N GLY A 88 6.19 5.46 -14.36
CA GLY A 88 5.51 4.53 -15.26
C GLY A 88 6.46 3.79 -16.19
N CYS A 89 6.26 2.49 -16.38
CA CYS A 89 6.96 1.75 -17.43
C CYS A 89 6.46 2.18 -18.82
N LYS A 90 7.37 2.51 -19.74
CA LYS A 90 7.01 2.94 -21.11
C LYS A 90 6.28 1.85 -21.91
N ARG A 91 6.54 0.56 -21.62
CA ARG A 91 5.93 -0.58 -22.32
C ARG A 91 4.58 -0.98 -21.76
N CYS A 92 4.51 -1.34 -20.47
CA CYS A 92 3.27 -1.87 -19.87
C CYS A 92 2.41 -0.80 -19.18
N ARG A 93 2.88 0.46 -19.12
CA ARG A 93 2.21 1.62 -18.50
C ARG A 93 1.93 1.52 -17.00
N LYS A 94 2.30 0.42 -16.34
CA LYS A 94 2.16 0.27 -14.88
C LYS A 94 3.08 1.23 -14.14
N LYS A 95 2.55 1.80 -13.05
CA LYS A 95 3.21 2.83 -12.25
C LYS A 95 3.74 2.27 -10.93
N PHE A 96 4.87 2.82 -10.50
CA PHE A 96 5.58 2.43 -9.29
C PHE A 96 5.96 3.67 -8.47
N HIS A 97 6.10 3.50 -7.16
CA HIS A 97 6.78 4.51 -6.35
C HIS A 97 8.26 4.54 -6.76
N GLY A 98 8.85 5.74 -6.86
CA GLY A 98 10.26 5.89 -7.22
C GLY A 98 11.19 5.13 -6.26
N GLU A 99 10.89 5.16 -4.96
CA GLU A 99 11.67 4.44 -3.95
C GLU A 99 11.57 2.91 -4.10
N CYS A 100 10.36 2.38 -4.31
CA CYS A 100 10.18 0.95 -4.56
C CYS A 100 10.93 0.49 -5.82
N LEU A 101 10.84 1.26 -6.90
CA LEU A 101 11.51 0.93 -8.16
C LEU A 101 13.04 1.02 -8.05
N ARG A 102 13.55 2.06 -7.38
CA ARG A 102 14.99 2.20 -7.09
C ARG A 102 15.51 1.02 -6.28
N LYS A 103 14.79 0.63 -5.22
CA LYS A 103 15.14 -0.55 -4.40
C LYS A 103 15.15 -1.81 -5.27
N TRP A 104 14.15 -2.00 -6.11
CA TRP A 104 14.06 -3.13 -7.03
C TRP A 104 15.26 -3.23 -7.99
N PHE A 105 15.67 -2.13 -8.62
CA PHE A 105 16.84 -2.11 -9.49
C PHE A 105 18.12 -2.46 -8.73
N SER A 106 18.30 -1.90 -7.54
CA SER A 106 19.46 -2.18 -6.71
C SER A 106 19.52 -3.63 -6.26
N THR A 107 18.40 -4.27 -5.93
CA THR A 107 18.37 -5.67 -5.47
C THR A 107 18.44 -6.68 -6.59
N SER A 108 17.89 -6.35 -7.78
CA SER A 108 17.90 -7.26 -8.94
C SER A 108 19.15 -7.12 -9.82
N ASN A 109 19.94 -6.06 -9.60
CA ASN A 109 21.06 -5.66 -10.45
C ASN A 109 20.68 -5.49 -11.94
N LYS A 110 19.42 -5.11 -12.20
CA LYS A 110 18.86 -4.88 -13.55
C LYS A 110 17.94 -3.68 -13.55
N THR A 111 18.03 -2.85 -14.58
CA THR A 111 17.13 -1.70 -14.82
C THR A 111 15.95 -2.12 -15.70
N GLU A 112 15.23 -3.15 -15.27
CA GLU A 112 14.11 -3.75 -16.02
C GLU A 112 12.80 -3.66 -15.23
N CYS A 113 11.68 -3.55 -15.95
CA CYS A 113 10.37 -3.47 -15.34
C CYS A 113 10.04 -4.75 -14.55
N PRO A 114 9.61 -4.65 -13.27
CA PRO A 114 9.26 -5.82 -12.45
C PRO A 114 8.18 -6.72 -13.07
N LEU A 115 7.32 -6.16 -13.94
CA LEU A 115 6.18 -6.86 -14.51
C LEU A 115 6.44 -7.38 -15.92
N CYS A 116 7.01 -6.56 -16.81
CA CYS A 116 7.17 -6.90 -18.23
C CYS A 116 8.62 -7.10 -18.66
N ARG A 117 9.59 -6.94 -17.75
CA ARG A 117 11.05 -7.09 -17.97
C ARG A 117 11.64 -6.21 -19.07
N HIS A 118 10.91 -5.23 -19.56
CA HIS A 118 11.45 -4.23 -20.49
C HIS A 118 12.37 -3.27 -19.75
N THR A 119 13.47 -2.87 -20.37
CA THR A 119 14.38 -1.84 -19.86
C THR A 119 13.61 -0.55 -19.59
N PHE A 120 13.87 0.07 -18.44
CA PHE A 120 13.12 1.22 -17.93
C PHE A 120 13.57 2.56 -18.54
#